data_AF-A0A6B2GCG7-F1
#
_entry.id   AF-A0A6B2GCG7-F1
#
_cell.length_a   1.000
_cell.length_b   1.000
_cell.length_c   1.000
_cell.angle_alpha   90.00
_cell.angle_beta   90.00
_cell.angle_gamma   90.00
#
_symmetry.space_group_name_H-M   'P 1'
#
loop_
_entity.id
_entity.type
_entity.pdbx_description
1 polymer ?
#
loop_
_entity_poly.entity_id
_entity_poly.type
_entity_poly.pdbx_seq_one_letter_code
_entity_poly.pdbx_strand_id
1 'polypeptide(L)'
;INKEYQFNFTPELVVSPSMRNKSIYDYNVNMLRTTTECMSAILGGANAVSNLAYDHIYHKSNEFGERIARNQLLILKEESYFKASQNVVEGTYYVETLTVQIAEKALQLFKEIEQKGGFVNQLFSGIIQRKIKENAQKEQVQFNEGSMQFIGVNKHPNPQDLMKDNLQLYPFLKIKARKTLVQPIIANRLAETLEQERLAKERSC
;
A
#
# COMPACT_ATOMS: atom_id res chain seq x y z
N ILE A 1 -19.33 -16.24 -9.50
CA ILE A 1 -19.74 -16.04 -8.10
C ILE A 1 -21.17 -15.48 -7.99
N ASN A 2 -21.47 -14.18 -8.16
CA ASN A 2 -22.85 -13.67 -8.02
C ASN A 2 -23.89 -14.42 -8.88
N LYS A 3 -23.56 -14.62 -10.16
CA LYS A 3 -24.39 -15.41 -11.09
C LYS A 3 -24.51 -16.88 -10.70
N GLU A 4 -23.49 -17.43 -10.06
CA GLU A 4 -23.39 -18.84 -9.69
C GLU A 4 -24.18 -19.16 -8.41
N TYR A 5 -24.17 -18.22 -7.45
CA TYR A 5 -24.91 -18.33 -6.20
C TYR A 5 -26.24 -17.55 -6.20
N GLN A 6 -26.64 -17.02 -7.36
CA GLN A 6 -27.89 -16.24 -7.55
C GLN A 6 -28.03 -15.04 -6.59
N PHE A 7 -26.91 -14.42 -6.22
CA PHE A 7 -26.91 -13.18 -5.43
C PHE A 7 -26.91 -11.96 -6.34
N ASN A 8 -27.76 -10.99 -6.03
CA ASN A 8 -27.73 -9.66 -6.63
C ASN A 8 -27.01 -8.70 -5.68
N PHE A 9 -25.68 -8.71 -5.72
CA PHE A 9 -24.84 -7.88 -4.86
C PHE A 9 -23.83 -7.10 -5.71
N THR A 10 -23.80 -5.79 -5.56
CA THR A 10 -22.75 -4.94 -6.15
C THR A 10 -21.76 -4.58 -5.05
N PRO A 11 -20.48 -4.96 -5.17
CA PRO A 11 -19.48 -4.65 -4.16
C PRO A 11 -19.22 -3.14 -4.10
N GLU A 12 -19.18 -2.58 -2.89
CA GLU A 12 -18.69 -1.24 -2.65
C GLU A 12 -17.19 -1.28 -2.30
N LEU A 13 -16.39 -0.53 -3.06
CA LEU A 13 -14.94 -0.47 -2.92
C LEU A 13 -14.53 0.81 -2.17
N VAL A 14 -14.04 0.63 -0.95
CA VAL A 14 -13.38 1.68 -0.17
C VAL A 14 -11.87 1.44 -0.26
N VAL A 15 -11.15 2.39 -0.88
CA VAL A 15 -9.73 2.25 -1.20
C VAL A 15 -8.90 3.26 -0.43
N SER A 16 -7.71 2.85 0.01
CA SER A 16 -6.74 3.74 0.66
C SER A 16 -5.32 3.48 0.14
N PRO A 17 -4.45 4.50 0.11
CA PRO A 17 -3.04 4.35 -0.23
C PRO A 17 -2.30 3.30 0.61
N SER A 18 -1.27 2.69 0.01
CA SER A 18 -0.46 1.69 0.71
C SER A 18 0.46 2.34 1.75
N MET A 19 0.60 1.73 2.92
CA MET A 19 1.61 2.12 3.91
C MET A 19 3.02 1.63 3.54
N ARG A 20 3.10 0.58 2.72
CA ARG A 20 4.33 -0.19 2.48
C ARG A 20 5.41 0.60 1.77
N ASN A 21 5.02 1.57 0.94
CA ASN A 21 5.93 2.39 0.15
C ASN A 21 6.23 3.78 0.76
N LYS A 22 5.75 4.05 1.98
CA LYS A 22 5.92 5.34 2.65
C LYS A 22 7.25 5.40 3.41
N SER A 23 7.90 6.57 3.39
CA SER A 23 9.21 6.78 4.01
C SER A 23 9.19 7.89 5.05
N ILE A 24 10.01 7.76 6.09
CA ILE A 24 10.18 8.83 7.09
C ILE A 24 11.18 9.89 6.60
N TYR A 25 12.11 9.52 5.72
CA TYR A 25 12.99 10.45 5.03
C TYR A 25 12.38 10.88 3.70
N ASP A 26 12.74 12.09 3.28
CA ASP A 26 12.19 12.78 2.12
C ASP A 26 10.66 12.67 2.10
N TYR A 27 10.06 12.95 3.27
CA TYR A 27 8.67 12.64 3.55
C TYR A 27 7.68 13.38 2.64
N ASN A 28 8.10 14.49 2.02
CA ASN A 28 7.27 15.20 1.03
C ASN A 28 7.00 14.33 -0.20
N VAL A 29 7.89 13.39 -0.54
CA VAL A 29 7.67 12.41 -1.62
C VAL A 29 6.48 11.51 -1.31
N ASN A 30 6.09 11.33 -0.05
CA ASN A 30 4.86 10.61 0.28
C ASN A 30 3.61 11.30 -0.29
N MET A 31 3.59 12.64 -0.41
CA MET A 31 2.50 13.35 -1.10
C MET A 31 2.45 12.94 -2.57
N LEU A 32 3.59 12.84 -3.24
CA LEU A 32 3.65 12.44 -4.65
C LEU A 32 3.14 10.99 -4.84
N ARG A 33 3.52 10.10 -3.92
CA ARG A 33 3.04 8.70 -3.91
C ARG A 33 1.53 8.63 -3.72
N THR A 34 0.98 9.35 -2.75
CA THR A 34 -0.45 9.32 -2.49
C THR A 34 -1.27 9.93 -3.62
N THR A 35 -0.77 10.97 -4.31
CA THR A 35 -1.45 11.54 -5.48
C THR A 35 -1.67 10.48 -6.57
N THR A 36 -0.63 9.72 -6.93
CA THR A 36 -0.74 8.70 -7.99
C THR A 36 -1.57 7.50 -7.54
N GLU A 37 -1.44 7.08 -6.28
CA GLU A 37 -2.25 6.01 -5.70
C GLU A 37 -3.74 6.37 -5.66
N CYS A 38 -4.09 7.57 -5.22
CA CYS A 38 -5.47 8.04 -5.21
C CYS A 38 -6.02 8.21 -6.62
N MET A 39 -5.22 8.71 -7.55
CA MET A 39 -5.60 8.77 -8.97
C MET A 39 -5.91 7.38 -9.52
N SER A 40 -5.06 6.38 -9.26
CA SER A 40 -5.31 4.99 -9.65
C SER A 40 -6.58 4.42 -9.01
N ALA A 41 -6.87 4.75 -7.75
CA ALA A 41 -8.09 4.31 -7.08
C ALA A 41 -9.35 4.89 -7.75
N ILE A 42 -9.33 6.18 -8.11
CA ILE A 42 -10.46 6.84 -8.78
C ILE A 42 -10.67 6.25 -10.18
N LEU A 43 -9.61 6.09 -10.97
CA LEU A 43 -9.69 5.49 -12.32
C LEU A 43 -10.07 4.01 -12.28
N GLY A 44 -9.75 3.31 -11.19
CA GLY A 44 -10.18 1.93 -10.96
C GLY A 44 -11.64 1.78 -10.53
N GLY A 45 -12.41 2.87 -10.44
CA GLY A 45 -13.82 2.84 -10.11
C GLY A 45 -14.11 2.66 -8.61
N ALA A 46 -13.21 3.08 -7.72
CA ALA A 46 -13.48 3.05 -6.28
C ALA A 46 -14.70 3.91 -5.91
N ASN A 47 -15.58 3.37 -5.06
CA ASN A 47 -16.75 4.10 -4.55
C ASN A 47 -16.34 5.21 -3.57
N ALA A 48 -15.33 4.95 -2.75
CA ALA A 48 -14.74 5.93 -1.84
C ALA A 48 -13.23 5.78 -1.77
N VAL A 49 -12.53 6.91 -1.71
CA VAL A 49 -11.07 6.97 -1.54
C VAL A 49 -10.74 7.71 -0.25
N SER A 50 -10.07 7.03 0.67
CA SER A 50 -9.54 7.62 1.89
C SER A 50 -8.04 7.82 1.74
N ASN A 51 -7.63 9.06 1.52
CA ASN A 51 -6.21 9.40 1.39
C ASN A 51 -5.50 9.37 2.75
N LEU A 52 -4.16 9.29 2.72
CA LEU A 52 -3.28 9.27 3.87
C LEU A 52 -2.48 10.58 3.96
N ALA A 53 -2.36 11.15 5.15
CA ALA A 53 -1.43 12.25 5.39
C ALA A 53 0.02 11.82 5.13
N TYR A 54 0.83 12.73 4.56
CA TYR A 54 2.21 12.45 4.17
C TYR A 54 3.13 12.08 5.34
N ASP A 55 2.74 12.50 6.54
CA ASP A 55 3.45 12.34 7.81
C ASP A 55 2.80 11.31 8.75
N HIS A 56 1.75 10.62 8.30
CA HIS A 56 0.96 9.68 9.11
C HIS A 56 1.79 8.61 9.84
N ILE A 57 2.95 8.22 9.28
CA ILE A 57 3.82 7.19 9.88
C ILE A 57 4.65 7.70 11.06
N TYR A 58 4.91 9.00 11.16
CA TYR A 58 5.88 9.56 12.13
C TYR A 58 5.34 10.74 12.95
N HIS A 59 4.23 11.35 12.54
CA HIS A 59 3.53 12.39 13.28
C HIS A 59 2.16 11.96 13.77
N LYS A 60 1.72 12.55 14.88
CA LYS A 60 0.30 12.48 15.27
C LYS A 60 -0.53 13.20 14.22
N SER A 61 -1.78 12.77 14.08
CA SER A 61 -2.74 13.47 13.21
C SER A 61 -2.79 14.95 13.57
N ASN A 62 -2.68 15.78 12.54
CA ASN A 62 -2.58 17.22 12.64
C ASN A 62 -3.34 17.87 11.49
N GLU A 63 -3.80 19.10 11.70
CA GLU A 63 -4.66 19.79 10.73
C GLU A 63 -4.00 19.93 9.37
N PHE A 64 -2.69 20.21 9.32
CA PHE A 64 -1.99 20.45 8.07
C PHE A 64 -1.93 19.18 7.22
N GLY A 65 -1.45 18.06 7.77
CA GLY A 65 -1.34 16.77 7.07
C GLY A 65 -2.70 16.27 6.56
N GLU A 66 -3.73 16.32 7.42
CA GLU A 66 -5.10 15.92 7.06
C GLU A 66 -5.70 16.83 5.97
N ARG A 67 -5.46 18.15 6.06
CA ARG A 67 -5.91 19.10 5.05
C ARG A 67 -5.24 18.84 3.70
N ILE A 68 -3.94 18.58 3.67
CA ILE A 68 -3.23 18.27 2.43
C ILE A 68 -3.74 16.97 1.82
N ALA A 69 -3.91 15.91 2.63
CA ALA A 69 -4.46 14.64 2.17
C ALA A 69 -5.86 14.80 1.55
N ARG A 70 -6.75 15.55 2.19
CA ARG A 70 -8.08 15.87 1.64
C ARG A 70 -7.98 16.71 0.37
N ASN A 71 -7.14 17.75 0.37
CA ASN A 71 -7.01 18.66 -0.77
C ASN A 71 -6.47 17.96 -2.02
N GLN A 72 -5.58 16.96 -1.88
CA GLN A 72 -5.15 16.13 -3.02
C GLN A 72 -6.36 15.48 -3.72
N LEU A 73 -7.33 14.96 -2.96
CA LEU A 73 -8.56 14.38 -3.52
C LEU A 73 -9.45 15.45 -4.15
N LEU A 74 -9.57 16.64 -3.54
CA LEU A 74 -10.35 17.75 -4.09
C LEU A 74 -9.76 18.27 -5.40
N ILE A 75 -8.43 18.39 -5.49
CA ILE A 75 -7.72 18.77 -6.72
C ILE A 75 -8.00 17.74 -7.82
N LEU A 76 -7.84 16.45 -7.52
CA LEU A 76 -8.15 15.38 -8.50
C LEU A 76 -9.60 15.47 -8.98
N LYS A 77 -10.54 15.69 -8.06
CA LYS A 77 -11.97 15.74 -8.36
C LYS A 77 -12.39 16.99 -9.15
N GLU A 78 -12.05 18.17 -8.66
CA GLU A 78 -12.61 19.46 -9.12
C GLU A 78 -11.69 20.18 -10.13
N GLU A 79 -10.36 20.04 -10.00
CA GLU A 79 -9.39 20.77 -10.86
C GLU A 79 -8.82 19.88 -11.98
N SER A 80 -8.74 18.57 -11.76
CA SER A 80 -8.24 17.61 -12.76
C SER A 80 -9.36 16.93 -13.56
N TYR A 81 -10.61 17.39 -13.42
CA TYR A 81 -11.80 16.92 -14.15
C TYR A 81 -12.19 15.45 -13.93
N PHE A 82 -11.69 14.76 -12.90
CA PHE A 82 -12.05 13.35 -12.65
C PHE A 82 -13.53 13.15 -12.33
N LYS A 83 -14.24 14.22 -11.92
CA LYS A 83 -15.70 14.21 -11.76
C LYS A 83 -16.46 13.86 -13.03
N ALA A 84 -15.96 14.26 -14.20
CA ALA A 84 -16.61 14.05 -15.50
C ALA A 84 -16.02 12.87 -16.29
N SER A 85 -14.98 12.23 -15.76
CA SER A 85 -14.06 11.38 -16.53
C SER A 85 -13.76 10.03 -15.86
N GLN A 86 -14.65 9.54 -15.00
CA GLN A 86 -14.44 8.29 -14.25
C GLN A 86 -14.21 7.08 -15.17
N ASN A 87 -14.81 7.08 -16.37
CA ASN A 87 -14.74 5.98 -17.32
C ASN A 87 -13.67 6.16 -18.41
N VAL A 88 -12.75 7.14 -18.28
CA VAL A 88 -11.76 7.43 -19.34
C VAL A 88 -10.80 6.27 -19.62
N VAL A 89 -10.66 5.33 -18.68
CA VAL A 89 -9.85 4.13 -18.88
C VAL A 89 -10.59 2.99 -19.58
N GLU A 90 -11.92 3.06 -19.70
CA GLU A 90 -12.73 2.04 -20.38
C GLU A 90 -12.36 1.97 -21.86
N GLY A 91 -12.18 0.74 -22.37
CA GLY A 91 -11.81 0.52 -23.77
C GLY A 91 -10.33 0.77 -24.09
N THR A 92 -9.51 1.16 -23.11
CA THR A 92 -8.05 1.21 -23.32
C THR A 92 -7.49 -0.21 -23.37
N TYR A 93 -6.99 -0.61 -24.55
CA TYR A 93 -6.56 -2.00 -24.81
C TYR A 93 -5.62 -2.56 -23.72
N TYR A 94 -4.69 -1.74 -23.24
CA TYR A 94 -3.75 -2.13 -22.20
C TYR A 94 -4.44 -2.41 -20.85
N VAL A 95 -5.34 -1.53 -20.38
CA VAL A 95 -6.02 -1.71 -19.09
C VAL A 95 -7.01 -2.86 -19.16
N GLU A 96 -7.76 -2.99 -20.26
CA GLU A 96 -8.69 -4.11 -20.47
C GLU A 96 -7.96 -5.45 -20.44
N THR A 97 -6.84 -5.56 -21.17
CA THR A 97 -6.04 -6.78 -21.22
C THR A 97 -5.46 -7.14 -19.85
N LEU A 98 -4.93 -6.16 -19.12
CA LEU A 98 -4.43 -6.39 -17.76
C LEU A 98 -5.55 -6.76 -16.78
N THR A 99 -6.72 -6.15 -16.91
CA THR A 99 -7.89 -6.43 -16.07
C THR A 99 -8.30 -7.90 -16.22
N VAL A 100 -8.40 -8.39 -17.46
CA VAL A 100 -8.70 -9.81 -17.74
C VAL A 100 -7.63 -10.71 -17.14
N GLN A 101 -6.33 -10.43 -17.35
CA GLN A 101 -5.25 -11.26 -16.81
C GLN A 101 -5.25 -11.31 -15.28
N ILE A 102 -5.54 -10.20 -14.61
CA ILE A 102 -5.65 -10.15 -13.14
C ILE A 102 -6.85 -10.98 -12.68
N ALA A 103 -8.01 -10.83 -13.33
CA ALA A 103 -9.22 -11.57 -13.01
C ALA A 103 -9.04 -13.09 -13.19
N GLU A 104 -8.42 -13.52 -14.29
CA GLU A 104 -8.13 -14.93 -14.56
C GLU A 104 -7.18 -15.54 -13.51
N LYS A 105 -6.07 -14.85 -13.21
CA LYS A 105 -5.11 -15.32 -12.20
C LYS A 105 -5.71 -15.36 -10.79
N ALA A 106 -6.51 -14.36 -10.44
CA ALA A 106 -7.23 -14.33 -9.16
C ALA A 106 -8.26 -15.46 -9.06
N LEU A 107 -9.02 -15.72 -10.14
CA LEU A 107 -9.98 -16.82 -10.18
C LEU A 107 -9.29 -18.19 -10.11
N GLN A 108 -8.14 -18.34 -10.78
CA GLN A 108 -7.35 -19.56 -10.69
C GLN A 108 -6.86 -19.80 -9.26
N LEU A 109 -6.30 -18.77 -8.61
CA LEU A 109 -5.88 -18.87 -7.21
C LEU A 109 -7.06 -19.20 -6.29
N PHE A 110 -8.23 -18.60 -6.53
CA PHE A 110 -9.46 -18.93 -5.79
C PHE A 110 -9.84 -20.41 -5.94
N LYS A 111 -9.86 -20.93 -7.16
CA LYS A 111 -10.16 -22.36 -7.42
C LYS A 111 -9.15 -23.29 -6.74
N GLU A 112 -7.86 -22.96 -6.78
CA GLU A 112 -6.82 -23.71 -6.05
C GLU A 112 -7.04 -23.68 -4.53
N ILE A 113 -7.57 -22.58 -4.01
CA ILE A 113 -7.92 -22.46 -2.59
C ILE A 113 -9.07 -23.39 -2.24
N GLU A 114 -10.15 -23.36 -3.00
CA GLU A 114 -11.33 -24.20 -2.81
C GLU A 114 -11.00 -25.70 -2.91
N GLN A 115 -10.20 -26.11 -3.91
CA GLN A 115 -9.78 -27.51 -4.09
C GLN A 115 -8.98 -28.08 -2.90
N LYS A 116 -8.30 -27.22 -2.14
CA LYS A 116 -7.49 -27.60 -0.97
C LYS A 116 -8.26 -27.49 0.35
N GLY A 117 -9.60 -27.49 0.29
CA GLY A 117 -10.47 -27.42 1.45
C GLY A 117 -10.78 -26.00 1.92
N GLY A 118 -10.68 -25.02 1.02
CA GLY A 118 -11.10 -23.64 1.25
C GLY A 118 -10.12 -22.78 2.04
N PHE A 119 -10.47 -21.49 2.16
CA PHE A 119 -9.61 -20.45 2.74
C PHE A 119 -9.24 -20.73 4.20
N VAL A 120 -10.21 -21.15 5.02
CA VAL A 120 -10.01 -21.39 6.46
C VAL A 120 -8.98 -22.50 6.70
N ASN A 121 -9.06 -23.61 5.96
CA ASN A 121 -8.09 -24.69 6.05
C ASN A 121 -6.67 -24.23 5.67
N GLN A 122 -6.55 -23.46 4.59
CA GLN A 122 -5.27 -22.90 4.17
C GLN A 122 -4.69 -21.89 5.17
N LEU A 123 -5.55 -21.15 5.87
CA LEU A 123 -5.16 -20.20 6.89
C LEU A 123 -4.57 -20.92 8.12
N PHE A 124 -5.22 -21.98 8.61
CA PHE A 124 -4.75 -22.76 9.76
C PHE A 124 -3.51 -23.62 9.43
N SER A 125 -3.38 -24.10 8.19
CA SER A 125 -2.16 -24.78 7.73
C SER A 125 -1.00 -23.83 7.41
N GLY A 126 -1.20 -22.51 7.48
CA GLY A 126 -0.14 -21.51 7.32
C GLY A 126 0.25 -21.22 5.85
N ILE A 127 -0.46 -21.77 4.87
CA ILE A 127 -0.12 -21.65 3.44
C ILE A 127 -0.27 -20.20 2.96
N ILE A 128 -1.34 -19.52 3.38
CA ILE A 128 -1.63 -18.14 2.98
C ILE A 128 -0.51 -17.20 3.46
N GLN A 129 -0.13 -17.34 4.73
CA GLN A 129 0.89 -16.54 5.38
C GLN A 129 2.25 -16.78 4.76
N ARG A 130 2.57 -18.05 4.44
CA ARG A 130 3.79 -18.40 3.75
C ARG A 130 3.88 -17.73 2.37
N LYS A 131 2.83 -17.80 1.55
CA LYS A 131 2.80 -17.14 0.23
C LYS A 131 2.95 -15.62 0.32
N ILE A 132 2.28 -14.99 1.29
CA ILE A 132 2.41 -13.54 1.53
C ILE A 132 3.84 -13.19 1.94
N LYS A 133 4.45 -13.98 2.83
CA LYS A 133 5.83 -13.79 3.29
C LYS A 133 6.83 -13.98 2.15
N GLU A 134 6.66 -15.01 1.33
CA GLU A 134 7.49 -15.26 0.13
C GLU A 134 7.47 -14.04 -0.81
N ASN A 135 6.28 -13.48 -1.10
CA ASN A 135 6.19 -12.27 -1.94
C ASN A 135 6.81 -11.04 -1.26
N ALA A 136 6.55 -10.84 0.04
CA ALA A 136 7.11 -9.72 0.78
C ALA A 136 8.65 -9.76 0.85
N GLN A 137 9.23 -10.95 0.96
CA GLN A 137 10.68 -11.17 0.90
C GLN A 137 11.24 -10.87 -0.49
N LYS A 138 10.55 -11.32 -1.55
CA LYS A 138 10.95 -11.01 -2.92
C LYS A 138 11.01 -9.51 -3.19
N GLU A 139 9.98 -8.77 -2.77
CA GLU A 139 9.98 -7.30 -2.89
C GLU A 139 11.09 -6.65 -2.07
N GLN A 140 11.36 -7.16 -0.85
CA GLN A 140 12.46 -6.65 -0.03
C GLN A 140 13.82 -6.86 -0.71
N VAL A 141 14.04 -8.02 -1.33
CA VAL A 141 15.26 -8.30 -2.11
C VAL A 141 15.37 -7.31 -3.27
N GLN A 142 14.30 -7.11 -4.04
CA GLN A 142 14.29 -6.13 -5.14
C GLN A 142 14.59 -4.70 -4.68
N PHE A 143 14.05 -4.30 -3.52
CA PHE A 143 14.34 -3.01 -2.91
C PHE A 143 15.80 -2.87 -2.49
N ASN A 144 16.35 -3.90 -1.84
CA ASN A 144 17.74 -3.92 -1.35
C ASN A 144 18.75 -3.93 -2.51
N GLU A 145 18.44 -4.65 -3.60
CA GLU A 145 19.26 -4.70 -4.82
C GLU A 145 19.13 -3.43 -5.68
N GLY A 146 18.16 -2.56 -5.39
CA GLY A 146 17.90 -1.34 -6.16
C GLY A 146 17.15 -1.53 -7.47
N SER A 147 16.67 -2.76 -7.75
CA SER A 147 15.77 -3.02 -8.90
C SER A 147 14.38 -2.42 -8.68
N MET A 148 13.94 -2.30 -7.42
CA MET A 148 12.80 -1.49 -7.02
C MET A 148 13.28 -0.15 -6.46
N GLN A 149 13.08 0.93 -7.23
CA GLN A 149 13.60 2.25 -6.90
C GLN A 149 12.60 3.08 -6.11
N PHE A 150 13.06 3.62 -4.98
CA PHE A 150 12.35 4.54 -4.12
C PHE A 150 13.12 5.86 -4.05
N ILE A 151 12.60 6.86 -4.76
CA ILE A 151 13.16 8.22 -4.78
C ILE A 151 13.14 8.81 -3.36
N GLY A 152 14.26 9.42 -2.98
CA GLY A 152 14.49 10.01 -1.65
C GLY A 152 14.92 8.99 -0.58
N VAL A 153 14.92 7.69 -0.90
CA VAL A 153 15.17 6.60 0.04
C VAL A 153 16.38 5.76 -0.37
N ASN A 154 16.22 4.80 -1.28
CA ASN A 154 17.33 3.98 -1.80
C ASN A 154 17.92 4.59 -3.09
N LYS A 155 17.21 5.54 -3.71
CA LYS A 155 17.62 6.24 -4.93
C LYS A 155 17.58 7.74 -4.68
N HIS A 156 18.72 8.40 -4.92
CA HIS A 156 18.91 9.83 -4.65
C HIS A 156 18.53 10.27 -3.22
N PRO A 157 19.04 9.62 -2.16
CA PRO A 157 18.78 10.06 -0.80
C PRO A 157 19.40 11.44 -0.55
N ASN A 158 18.69 12.33 0.15
CA ASN A 158 19.25 13.58 0.64
C ASN A 158 19.99 13.34 1.97
N PRO A 159 21.34 13.44 2.05
CA PRO A 159 22.08 13.16 3.29
C PRO A 159 21.87 14.20 4.39
N GLN A 160 21.37 15.40 4.06
CA GLN A 160 21.14 16.49 5.01
C GLN A 160 19.77 16.39 5.71
N ASP A 161 18.89 15.51 5.21
CA ASP A 161 17.60 15.25 5.84
C ASP A 161 17.81 14.47 7.15
N LEU A 162 17.34 15.01 8.27
CA LEU A 162 17.52 14.42 9.60
C LEU A 162 16.16 14.20 10.24
N MET A 163 15.96 13.00 10.80
CA MET A 163 14.66 12.63 11.37
C MET A 163 14.70 12.41 12.87
N LYS A 164 15.87 12.28 13.50
CA LYS A 164 15.98 11.97 14.94
C LYS A 164 15.12 12.83 15.86
N ASP A 165 14.99 14.13 15.57
CA ASP A 165 14.28 15.11 16.40
C ASP A 165 12.83 15.36 15.92
N ASN A 166 12.43 14.75 14.79
CA ASN A 166 11.14 15.00 14.13
C ASN A 166 10.15 13.84 14.29
N LEU A 167 10.49 12.81 15.06
CA LEU A 167 9.62 11.64 15.29
C LEU A 167 8.73 11.87 16.53
N GLN A 168 7.42 12.03 16.32
CA GLN A 168 6.43 12.03 17.42
C GLN A 168 5.84 10.65 17.68
N LEU A 169 5.81 9.81 16.64
CA LEU A 169 5.40 8.41 16.70
C LEU A 169 6.61 7.50 16.47
N TYR A 170 6.52 6.26 16.94
CA TYR A 170 7.50 5.24 16.61
C TYR A 170 7.10 4.58 15.27
N PRO A 171 7.85 4.83 14.17
CA PRO A 171 7.41 4.49 12.81
C PRO A 171 7.77 3.06 12.38
N PHE A 172 8.30 2.26 13.30
CA PHE A 172 8.79 0.90 13.04
C PHE A 172 7.89 -0.14 13.69
N LEU A 173 7.98 -1.36 13.20
CA LEU A 173 7.19 -2.47 13.68
C LEU A 173 7.48 -2.76 15.17
N LYS A 174 6.43 -2.78 15.99
CA LYS A 174 6.48 -3.27 17.38
C LYS A 174 5.91 -4.68 17.45
N ILE A 175 6.78 -5.68 17.42
CA ILE A 175 6.34 -7.08 17.58
C ILE A 175 5.97 -7.30 19.04
N LYS A 176 4.67 -7.47 19.31
CA LYS A 176 4.18 -7.94 20.61
C LYS A 176 3.94 -9.43 20.51
N ALA A 177 4.77 -10.23 21.18
CA ALA A 177 4.58 -11.67 21.26
C ALA A 177 3.22 -11.97 21.90
N ARG A 178 2.37 -12.66 21.16
CA ARG A 178 1.04 -13.10 21.60
C ARG A 178 0.85 -14.54 21.16
N LYS A 179 0.25 -15.37 22.00
CA LYS A 179 -0.18 -16.71 21.59
C LYS A 179 -1.37 -16.53 20.64
N THR A 180 -1.20 -16.94 19.39
CA THR A 180 -2.24 -16.89 18.38
C THR A 180 -2.44 -18.29 17.80
N LEU A 181 -3.69 -18.60 17.45
CA LEU A 181 -4.03 -19.88 16.78
C LEU A 181 -3.44 -19.96 15.37
N VAL A 182 -3.17 -18.79 14.78
CA VAL A 182 -2.73 -18.61 13.41
C VAL A 182 -1.58 -17.61 13.43
N GLN A 183 -0.53 -17.84 12.64
CA GLN A 183 0.58 -16.89 12.52
C GLN A 183 0.06 -15.54 11.98
N PRO A 184 0.37 -14.40 12.64
CA PRO A 184 -0.05 -13.10 12.16
C PRO A 184 0.75 -12.68 10.92
N ILE A 185 0.08 -11.99 10.00
CA ILE A 185 0.73 -11.29 8.90
C ILE A 185 1.30 -9.98 9.44
N ILE A 186 2.58 -9.77 9.21
CA ILE A 186 3.32 -8.60 9.69
C ILE A 186 3.35 -7.57 8.58
N ALA A 187 2.76 -6.40 8.83
CA ALA A 187 2.87 -5.25 7.93
C ALA A 187 4.20 -4.53 8.19
N ASN A 188 5.13 -4.62 7.25
CA ASN A 188 6.42 -3.91 7.29
C ASN A 188 6.56 -2.99 6.05
N ARG A 189 7.27 -1.86 6.24
CA ARG A 189 7.61 -0.95 5.14
C ARG A 189 8.91 -1.40 4.49
N LEU A 190 9.06 -1.20 3.18
CA LEU A 190 10.28 -1.61 2.47
C LEU A 190 11.52 -0.83 2.94
N ALA A 191 11.33 0.44 3.28
CA ALA A 191 12.38 1.35 3.73
C ALA A 191 12.82 1.12 5.19
N GLU A 192 12.11 0.29 5.96
CA GLU A 192 12.22 0.22 7.42
C GLU A 192 13.65 -0.09 7.93
N THR A 193 14.31 -1.11 7.38
CA THR A 193 15.67 -1.48 7.79
C THR A 193 16.68 -0.35 7.50
N LEU A 194 16.63 0.21 6.30
CA LEU A 194 17.51 1.31 5.88
C LEU A 194 17.29 2.56 6.77
N GLU A 195 16.05 2.84 7.13
CA GLU A 195 15.69 3.97 7.98
C GLU A 195 16.19 3.80 9.42
N GLN A 196 16.12 2.58 9.96
CA GLN A 196 16.67 2.26 11.29
C GLN A 196 18.19 2.45 11.33
N GLU A 197 18.90 1.96 10.30
CA GLU A 197 20.35 2.14 10.18
C GLU A 197 20.73 3.62 10.09
N ARG A 198 19.97 4.41 9.33
CA ARG A 198 20.20 5.84 9.20
C ARG A 198 19.96 6.59 10.52
N LEU A 199 18.84 6.33 11.20
CA LEU A 199 18.56 6.92 12.52
C LEU A 199 19.61 6.54 13.57
N ALA A 200 20.13 5.31 13.53
CA ALA A 200 21.19 4.89 14.44
C ALA A 200 22.46 5.73 14.24
N LYS A 201 22.83 6.00 12.99
CA LYS A 201 23.96 6.89 12.65
C LYS A 201 23.73 8.33 13.12
N GLU A 202 22.52 8.86 12.97
CA GLU A 202 22.16 10.21 13.44
C GLU A 202 22.25 10.38 14.97
N ARG A 203 22.05 9.30 15.72
CA ARG A 203 22.13 9.27 17.19
C ARG A 203 23.54 9.10 17.73
N SER A 204 24.46 8.56 16.91
CA SER A 204 25.87 8.39 17.27
C SER A 204 26.73 9.63 17.00
N CYS A 205 26.20 10.63 16.29
CA CYS A 205 26.82 11.93 16.02
C CYS A 205 26.20 13.02 16.91
#